data_AF-A0A2H5FME4-F1
#
_entry.id   AF-A0A2H5FME4-F1
#
_cell.length_a   1.000
_cell.length_b   1.000
_cell.length_c   1.000
_cell.angle_alpha   90.00
_cell.angle_beta   90.00
_cell.angle_gamma   90.00
#
_symmetry.space_group_name_H-M   'P 1'
#
loop_
_entity.id
_entity.type
_entity.pdbx_description
1 polymer ?
#
loop_
_entity_poly.entity_id
_entity_poly.type
_entity_poly.pdbx_seq_one_letter_code
_entity_poly.pdbx_strand_id
1 'polypeptide(L)' 'MLVLTRRIGERIFLDNGKIEIALLYHRRGQVAFGIKAPPNIDVDRQEIFLLKQKTKMDENKFTSSDD' A
#
# COMPACT_ATOMS: atom_id res chain seq x y z
N MET A 1 7.35 11.99 -5.89
CA MET A 1 6.31 11.13 -6.51
C MET A 1 6.70 10.87 -7.94
N LEU A 2 6.85 9.61 -8.35
CA LEU A 2 7.06 9.23 -9.75
C LEU A 2 5.69 9.02 -10.41
N VAL A 3 5.45 9.62 -11.57
CA VAL A 3 4.16 9.57 -12.27
C VAL A 3 4.30 8.74 -13.53
N LEU A 4 3.45 7.71 -13.68
CA LEU A 4 3.47 6.80 -14.82
C LEU A 4 2.05 6.63 -15.37
N THR A 5 1.90 6.70 -16.69
CA THR A 5 0.64 6.36 -17.38
C THR A 5 0.73 4.93 -17.87
N ARG A 6 -0.20 4.06 -17.44
CA ARG A 6 -0.24 2.64 -17.80
C ARG A 6 -1.54 2.29 -18.53
N ARG A 7 -1.46 1.36 -19.49
CA ARG A 7 -2.62 0.71 -20.13
C ARG A 7 -3.01 -0.55 -19.35
N ILE A 8 -4.22 -1.05 -19.60
CA ILE A 8 -4.70 -2.30 -18.98
C ILE A 8 -3.76 -3.45 -19.35
N GLY A 9 -3.34 -4.22 -18.36
CA GLY A 9 -2.37 -5.32 -18.52
C GLY A 9 -0.90 -4.91 -18.35
N GLU A 10 -0.58 -3.61 -18.35
CA GLU A 10 0.77 -3.15 -18.08
C GLU A 10 1.12 -3.22 -16.58
N ARG A 11 2.41 -3.42 -16.31
CA ARG A 11 2.94 -3.67 -14.97
C ARG A 11 4.02 -2.65 -14.61
N ILE A 12 4.17 -2.42 -13.31
CA ILE A 12 5.21 -1.60 -12.70
C ILE A 12 5.93 -2.50 -11.70
N PHE A 13 7.26 -2.51 -11.76
CA PHE A 13 8.10 -3.28 -10.85
C PHE A 13 8.86 -2.34 -9.93
N LEU A 14 8.90 -2.67 -8.64
CA LEU A 14 9.66 -1.97 -7.62
C LEU A 14 10.59 -2.95 -6.89
N ASP A 15 11.63 -2.42 -6.25
CA ASP A 15 12.64 -3.19 -5.51
C ASP A 15 13.19 -4.38 -6.33
N ASN A 16 13.80 -4.08 -7.47
CA ASN A 16 14.37 -5.07 -8.39
C ASN A 16 13.41 -6.21 -8.77
N GLY A 17 12.11 -5.91 -8.86
CA GLY A 17 11.07 -6.86 -9.24
C GLY A 17 10.41 -7.63 -8.09
N LYS A 18 10.74 -7.35 -6.83
CA LYS A 18 10.07 -8.00 -5.69
C LYS A 18 8.63 -7.55 -5.53
N ILE A 19 8.34 -6.29 -5.84
CA ILE A 19 6.97 -5.75 -5.81
C ILE A 19 6.53 -5.54 -7.24
N GLU A 20 5.35 -6.05 -7.56
CA GLU A 20 4.71 -5.91 -8.86
C GLU A 20 3.34 -5.25 -8.68
N ILE A 21 3.09 -4.19 -9.45
CA ILE A 21 1.80 -3.52 -9.53
C ILE A 21 1.28 -3.66 -10.95
N ALA A 22 0.08 -4.21 -11.12
CA ALA A 22 -0.56 -4.42 -12.41
C ALA A 22 -1.85 -3.62 -12.52
N LEU A 23 -2.07 -2.96 -13.65
CA LEU A 23 -3.36 -2.33 -13.95
C LEU A 23 -4.32 -3.39 -14.50
N LEU A 24 -5.31 -3.81 -13.71
CA LEU A 24 -6.19 -4.93 -14.06
C LEU A 24 -7.38 -4.49 -14.91
N TYR A 25 -8.07 -3.43 -14.50
CA TYR A 25 -9.17 -2.84 -15.28
C TYR A 25 -9.44 -1.41 -14.84
N HIS A 26 -10.16 -0.67 -15.69
CA HIS A 26 -10.76 0.61 -15.34
C HIS A 26 -12.26 0.56 -15.67
N ARG A 27 -13.11 1.04 -14.77
CA ARG A 27 -14.56 1.10 -14.97
C ARG A 27 -15.15 2.23 -14.14
N ARG A 28 -15.95 3.11 -14.76
CA ARG A 28 -16.71 4.17 -14.06
C ARG A 28 -15.83 5.05 -13.14
N GLY A 29 -14.66 5.46 -13.61
CA GLY A 29 -13.70 6.25 -12.83
C GLY A 29 -12.98 5.50 -11.72
N GLN A 30 -13.30 4.22 -11.51
CA GLN A 30 -12.55 3.33 -10.62
C GLN A 30 -11.54 2.53 -11.42
N VAL A 31 -10.45 2.20 -10.75
CA VAL A 31 -9.33 1.44 -11.30
C VAL A 31 -9.02 0.31 -10.34
N ALA A 32 -8.82 -0.89 -10.87
CA ALA A 32 -8.33 -2.01 -10.10
C ALA A 32 -6.83 -2.18 -10.33
N PHE A 33 -6.08 -2.12 -9.23
CA PHE A 33 -4.67 -2.47 -9.19
C PHE A 33 -4.52 -3.86 -8.55
N GLY A 34 -3.77 -4.73 -9.20
CA GLY A 34 -3.22 -5.93 -8.57
C GLY A 34 -1.86 -5.58 -7.98
N ILE A 35 -1.64 -5.89 -6.71
CA ILE A 35 -0.34 -5.69 -6.06
C ILE A 35 0.14 -7.06 -5.57
N LYS A 36 1.33 -7.45 -6.01
CA LYS A 36 2.03 -8.63 -5.53
C LYS A 36 3.30 -8.16 -4.83
N ALA A 37 3.44 -8.53 -3.57
CA ALA A 37 4.59 -8.23 -2.75
C ALA A 37 4.96 -9.47 -1.92
N PRO A 38 6.22 -9.61 -1.50
CA PRO A 38 6.62 -10.66 -0.56
C PRO A 38 5.99 -10.44 0.82
N PRO A 39 5.89 -11.49 1.66
CA PRO A 39 5.13 -11.47 2.92
C PRO A 39 5.71 -10.53 4.00
N ASN A 40 6.96 -10.09 3.83
CA ASN A 40 7.61 -9.14 4.73
C ASN A 40 7.24 -7.67 4.42
N ILE A 41 6.45 -7.42 3.37
CA ILE A 41 6.02 -6.08 2.96
C ILE A 41 4.51 -6.00 3.10
N ASP A 42 4.06 -5.16 4.01
CA ASP A 42 2.63 -4.89 4.19
C ASP A 42 2.07 -4.11 3.01
N VAL A 43 0.91 -4.53 2.52
CA VAL A 43 0.15 -3.84 1.46
C VAL A 43 -1.23 -3.54 2.00
N ASP A 44 -1.46 -2.28 2.34
CA ASP A 44 -2.72 -1.80 2.91
C ASP A 44 -3.37 -0.75 2.01
N ARG A 45 -4.71 -0.65 2.13
CA ARG A 45 -5.44 0.51 1.64
C ARG A 45 -5.13 1.71 2.54
N GLN A 46 -5.15 2.92 1.97
CA GLN A 46 -4.75 4.14 2.69
C GLN A 46 -5.49 4.32 4.01
N GLU A 47 -6.81 4.07 4.04
CA GLU A 47 -7.62 4.20 5.25
C GLU A 47 -7.21 3.22 6.35
N ILE A 48 -6.80 2.00 5.96
CA ILE A 48 -6.32 0.98 6.90
C ILE A 48 -4.93 1.32 7.41
N PHE A 49 -4.05 1.80 6.53
CA PHE A 49 -2.70 2.23 6.90
C PHE A 49 -2.72 3.37 7.92
N LEU A 50 -3.53 4.40 7.70
CA LEU A 50 -3.69 5.52 8.62
C LEU A 50 -4.26 5.07 9.97
N LEU A 51 -5.22 4.14 9.96
CA LEU A 51 -5.78 3.57 11.18
C LEU A 51 -4.71 2.84 12.01
N LYS A 52 -3.94 1.94 11.38
CA LYS A 52 -2.85 1.21 12.04
C LYS A 52 -1.81 2.15 12.66
N GLN A 53 -1.46 3.24 11.98
CA GLN A 53 -0.53 4.23 12.52
C GLN A 53 -1.07 4.93 13.76
N LYS A 54 -2.34 5.34 13.73
CA LYS A 54 -2.97 6.01 14.87
C LYS A 54 -3.00 5.10 16.09
N THR A 55 -3.39 3.84 15.92
CA THR A 55 -3.40 2.85 17.02
C THR A 55 -2.00 2.67 17.63
N LYS A 56 -0.96 2.52 16.80
CA LYS A 56 0.43 2.41 17.29
C LYS A 56 0.88 3.65 18.07
N MET A 57 0.46 4.84 17.65
CA MET A 57 0.77 6.09 18.36
C MET A 57 0.06 6.18 19.71
N ASP A 58 -1.19 5.71 19.80
CA ASP A 58 -1.96 5.72 21.03
C ASP A 58 -1.42 4.68 22.04
N GLU A 59 -1.06 3.47 21.58
CA GLU A 59 -0.43 2.44 22.43
C GLU A 59 0.89 2.90 23.05
N ASN A 60 1.74 3.61 22.28
CA ASN A 60 3.04 4.08 22.76
C ASN A 60 2.93 5.25 23.78
N LYS A 61 1.76 5.88 23.89
CA LYS A 61 1.49 6.91 24.91
C LYS A 61 1.05 6.33 26.25
N PHE A 62 0.47 5.14 26.28
CA PHE A 62 0.06 4.48 27.52
C PHE A 62 1.23 3.76 28.21
N THR A 63 2.25 3.33 27.47
CA THR A 63 3.41 2.62 28.03
C THR A 63 4.50 3.54 28.58
N SER A 64 4.39 4.86 28.40
CA SER A 64 5.40 5.84 28.83
C SER A 64 4.99 6.65 30.07
N SER A 65 3.84 6.33 30.68
CA SER A 65 3.31 6.97 31.89
C SER A 65 3.38 6.11 33.15
N ASP A 66 3.95 4.90 33.06
CA ASP A 66 4.05 3.93 34.17
C ASP A 66 5.50 3.72 34.69
N ASP A 67 6.46 4.57 34.33
CA ASP A 67 7.81 4.66 34.95
C ASP A 67 8.02 5.98 35.69
#